data_AF-A0A437MST0-F1
#
_entry.id   AF-A0A437MST0-F1
#
_cell.length_a   1.000
_cell.length_b   1.000
_cell.length_c   1.000
_cell.angle_alpha   90.00
_cell.angle_beta   90.00
_cell.angle_gamma   90.00
#
_symmetry.space_group_name_H-M   'P 1'
#
loop_
_entity.id
_entity.type
_entity.pdbx_description
1 polymer ?
#
loop_
_entity_poly.entity_id
_entity_poly.type
_entity_poly.pdbx_seq_one_letter_code
_entity_poly.pdbx_strand_id
1 'polypeptide(L)' 'MIEPWQIIGLGAGSTVAYLVNLIEGDEGLAKSVTRVPSSFKTGDYIRQRGLMQTTAVLLSRIDCILMAAISWIMS' A
#
# COMPACT_ATOMS: atom_id res chain seq x y z
N MET A 1 -10.02 -2.73 7.50
CA MET A 1 -10.48 -3.48 6.31
C MET A 1 -10.15 -2.63 5.10
N ILE A 2 -9.66 -3.20 3.99
CA ILE A 2 -9.38 -2.44 2.76
C ILE A 2 -10.62 -2.51 1.88
N GLU A 3 -11.06 -1.37 1.37
CA GLU A 3 -12.26 -1.25 0.55
C GLU A 3 -11.93 -0.60 -0.80
N PRO A 4 -12.75 -0.86 -1.84
CA PRO A 4 -12.61 -0.17 -3.11
C PRO A 4 -12.61 1.36 -2.96
N TRP A 5 -11.86 2.05 -3.82
CA TRP A 5 -11.77 3.51 -3.90
C TRP A 5 -11.07 4.21 -2.73
N GLN A 6 -10.50 3.45 -1.80
CA GLN A 6 -9.69 4.01 -0.72
C GLN A 6 -8.30 4.46 -1.21
N ILE A 7 -7.78 5.50 -0.55
CA ILE A 7 -6.39 5.93 -0.63
C ILE A 7 -5.66 5.35 0.57
N ILE A 8 -4.77 4.38 0.31
CA ILE A 8 -4.03 3.68 1.36
C ILE A 8 -2.55 4.07 1.36
N GLY A 9 -2.04 4.44 2.54
CA GLY A 9 -0.62 4.60 2.81
C GLY A 9 0.04 3.24 3.01
N LEU A 10 1.16 2.98 2.33
CA LEU A 10 1.88 1.71 2.40
C LEU A 10 3.31 1.94 2.89
N GLY A 11 3.66 1.29 4.00
CA GLY A 11 5.00 1.31 4.58
C GLY A 11 6.06 0.55 3.77
N ALA A 12 7.15 0.18 4.44
CA ALA A 12 8.16 -0.73 3.91
C ALA A 12 8.15 -2.05 4.70
N GLY A 13 8.64 -3.12 4.09
CA GLY A 13 8.82 -4.43 4.73
C GLY A 13 8.08 -5.58 4.04
N SER A 14 8.39 -6.81 4.46
CA SER A 14 7.82 -8.04 3.91
C SER A 14 6.31 -8.15 4.12
N THR A 15 5.78 -7.64 5.25
CA THR A 15 4.33 -7.60 5.52
C THR A 15 3.60 -6.72 4.51
N VAL A 16 4.19 -5.57 4.14
CA VAL A 16 3.60 -4.68 3.12
C VAL A 16 3.67 -5.33 1.74
N ALA A 17 4.78 -6.00 1.41
CA ALA A 17 4.89 -6.76 0.16
C ALA A 17 3.82 -7.85 0.06
N TYR A 18 3.59 -8.60 1.15
CA TYR A 18 2.52 -9.60 1.23
C TYR A 18 1.14 -8.98 1.02
N LEU A 19 0.87 -7.84 1.67
CA LEU A 19 -0.39 -7.12 1.51
C LEU A 19 -0.60 -6.65 0.06
N VAL A 20 0.44 -6.13 -0.59
CA VAL A 20 0.38 -5.71 -1.99
C VAL A 20 0.07 -6.89 -2.90
N ASN A 21 0.65 -8.07 -2.66
CA ASN A 21 0.31 -9.29 -3.42
C ASN A 21 -1.15 -9.73 -3.19
N LEU A 22 -1.67 -9.57 -1.96
CA LEU A 22 -3.06 -9.89 -1.65
C LEU A 22 -4.03 -8.95 -2.39
N ILE A 23 -3.69 -7.66 -2.44
CA ILE A 23 -4.46 -6.66 -3.20
C ILE A 23 -4.37 -6.91 -4.71
N GLU A 24 -3.21 -7.33 -5.20
CA GLU A 24 -2.99 -7.68 -6.61
C GLU A 24 -3.84 -8.89 -7.04
N GLY A 25 -4.02 -9.87 -6.16
CA GLY A 25 -4.84 -11.06 -6.41
C GLY A 25 -6.35 -10.81 -6.44
N ASP A 26 -6.82 -9.63 -5.99
CA ASP A 26 -8.21 -9.21 -6.06
C ASP A 26 -8.36 -8.12 -7.14
N GLU A 27 -8.93 -8.47 -8.30
CA GLU A 27 -9.09 -7.52 -9.41
C GLU A 27 -9.85 -6.25 -9.02
N GLY A 28 -10.85 -6.38 -8.15
CA GLY A 28 -11.66 -5.25 -7.70
C GLY A 28 -10.80 -4.27 -6.93
N LEU A 29 -10.01 -4.75 -5.96
CA LEU A 29 -9.11 -3.93 -5.17
C LEU A 29 -7.91 -3.42 -5.99
N ALA A 30 -7.36 -4.25 -6.88
CA ALA A 30 -6.26 -3.90 -7.75
C ALA A 30 -6.57 -2.62 -8.57
N LYS A 31 -7.77 -2.57 -9.17
CA LYS A 31 -8.25 -1.49 -10.04
C LYS A 31 -8.78 -0.26 -9.31
N SER A 32 -9.28 -0.42 -8.08
CA SER A 32 -10.01 0.65 -7.38
C SER A 32 -9.20 1.36 -6.28
N VAL A 33 -8.21 0.70 -5.69
CA VAL A 33 -7.44 1.27 -4.57
C VAL A 33 -6.30 2.14 -5.09
N THR A 34 -6.16 3.34 -4.53
CA THR A 34 -5.00 4.22 -4.76
C THR A 34 -3.95 4.00 -3.67
N ARG A 35 -2.70 3.75 -4.06
CA ARG A 35 -1.62 3.42 -3.12
C ARG A 35 -0.64 4.57 -2.98
N VAL A 36 -0.23 4.85 -1.74
CA VAL A 36 0.71 5.92 -1.41
C VAL A 36 1.91 5.29 -0.71
N PRO A 37 3.01 4.99 -1.42
CA PRO A 37 4.19 4.39 -0.80
C PRO A 37 4.90 5.39 0.11
N SER A 38 5.41 4.90 1.24
CA SER A 38 6.25 5.69 2.16
C SER A 38 7.74 5.68 1.79
N SER A 39 8.14 4.88 0.81
CA SER A 39 9.53 4.75 0.36
C SER A 39 9.61 4.50 -1.15
N PHE A 40 10.72 4.92 -1.77
CA PHE A 40 10.98 4.66 -3.19
C PHE A 40 10.92 3.17 -3.54
N LYS A 41 11.49 2.31 -2.69
CA LYS A 41 11.48 0.84 -2.87
C LYS A 41 10.06 0.28 -2.91
N THR A 42 9.17 0.72 -2.01
CA THR A 42 7.76 0.30 -2.02
C THR A 42 7.07 0.81 -3.29
N GLY A 43 7.36 2.05 -3.71
CA GLY A 43 6.82 2.62 -4.94
C GLY A 43 7.22 1.83 -6.18
N ASP A 44 8.49 1.47 -6.32
CA ASP A 44 8.99 0.64 -7.42
C ASP A 44 8.34 -0.74 -7.42
N TYR A 45 8.20 -1.35 -6.23
CA TYR A 45 7.57 -2.66 -6.06
C TYR A 45 6.10 -2.68 -6.51
N ILE A 46 5.34 -1.61 -6.21
CA ILE A 46 3.96 -1.43 -6.66
C ILE A 46 3.93 -1.17 -8.18
N ARG A 47 4.87 -0.36 -8.70
CA ARG A 47 4.95 -0.01 -10.13
C ARG A 47 5.19 -1.22 -11.00
N GLN A 48 6.09 -2.11 -10.57
CA GLN A 48 6.44 -3.34 -11.30
C GLN A 48 5.25 -4.30 -11.45
N ARG A 49 4.21 -4.17 -10.62
CA ARG A 49 2.97 -4.95 -10.66
C ARG A 49 1.85 -4.27 -11.46
N GLY A 50 2.12 -3.12 -12.08
CA GLY A 50 1.12 -2.36 -12.83
C GLY A 50 0.02 -1.75 -11.94
N LEU A 51 0.21 -1.68 -10.63
CA LEU A 51 -0.77 -1.16 -9.69
C LEU A 51 -0.73 0.38 -9.63
N MET A 52 -1.91 1.00 -9.50
CA MET A 52 -2.03 2.45 -9.35
C MET A 52 -1.37 2.93 -8.06
N GLN A 53 -0.57 3.99 -8.19
CA GLN A 53 0.06 4.68 -7.07
C GLN A 53 0.11 6.20 -7.28
N THR A 54 0.22 6.95 -6.18
CA THR A 54 0.45 8.40 -6.16
C THR A 54 1.42 8.77 -5.03
N THR A 55 1.83 10.02 -4.97
CA THR A 55 2.70 10.53 -3.90
C THR A 55 1.87 11.27 -2.85
N ALA A 56 2.30 11.19 -1.58
CA ALA A 56 1.58 11.84 -0.48
C ALA A 56 1.44 13.36 -0.66
N VAL A 57 2.39 14.00 -1.36
CA VAL A 57 2.39 15.45 -1.64
C VAL A 57 1.23 15.88 -2.53
N LEU A 58 0.69 14.98 -3.37
CA LEU A 58 -0.42 15.27 -4.28
C LEU A 58 -1.80 15.06 -3.65
N LEU A 59 -1.85 14.71 -2.36
CA LEU A 59 -3.07 14.30 -1.68
C LEU A 59 -3.43 15.25 -0.54
N SER A 60 -4.71 15.58 -0.43
CA SER A 60 -5.27 16.31 0.71
C SER A 60 -5.65 15.39 1.87
N ARG A 61 -5.72 14.06 1.64
CA ARG A 61 -6.06 13.06 2.66
C ARG A 61 -5.52 11.66 2.31
N ILE A 62 -5.42 10.82 3.34
CA ILE A 62 -5.19 9.36 3.26
C ILE A 62 -6.26 8.71 4.14
N ASP A 63 -6.97 7.70 3.61
CA ASP A 63 -8.09 7.07 4.31
C ASP A 63 -7.62 6.00 5.30
N CYS A 64 -6.52 5.30 4.99
CA CYS A 64 -5.94 4.29 5.87
C CYS A 64 -4.41 4.21 5.73
N ILE A 65 -3.68 4.02 6.83
CA ILE A 65 -2.22 3.83 6.81
C ILE A 65 -1.91 2.39 7.24
N LEU A 66 -1.21 1.67 6.39
CA LEU A 66 -0.78 0.28 6.60
C LEU A 66 0.74 0.25 6.70
N MET A 67 1.22 -0.04 7.90
CA MET A 67 2.64 -0.12 8.25
C MET A 67 2.93 -1.51 8.82
N ALA A 68 4.10 -2.06 8.48
CA ALA A 68 4.58 -3.27 9.14
C ALA A 68 4.97 -2.91 10.59
N ALA A 69 4.21 -3.40 11.57
CA ALA A 69 4.61 -3.33 12.97
C ALA A 69 5.58 -4.48 13.28
N ILE A 70 6.87 -4.30 13.02
CA ILE A 70 7.93 -5.19 13.51
C ILE A 70 8.72 -4.42 14.57
N SER A 71 8.27 -4.48 15.84
CA SER A 71 9.12 -4.22 17.02
C SER A 71 8.47 -4.58 18.38
N TRP A 72 7.15 -4.74 18.51
CA TRP A 72 6.50 -4.88 19.84
C TRP A 72 6.02 -6.30 20.21
N ILE A 73 6.19 -7.30 19.32
CA ILE A 73 5.79 -8.71 19.60
C ILE A 73 7.02 -9.60 19.92
N MET A 74 8.22 -9.03 20.02
CA MET A 74 9.43 -9.74 20.44
C MET A 74 10.23 -8.92 21.47
N SER A 75 9.57 -8.50 22.55
CA SER A 75 10.23 -8.00 23.77
C SER A 75 9.66 -8.71 24.99
#